data_AF-A0A6G9YSW6-F1
#
_entry.id   AF-A0A6G9YSW6-F1
#
_cell.length_a   1.000
_cell.length_b   1.000
_cell.length_c   1.000
_cell.angle_alpha   90.00
_cell.angle_beta   90.00
_cell.angle_gamma   90.00
#
_symmetry.space_group_name_H-M   'P 1'
#
loop_
_entity.id
_entity.type
_entity.pdbx_description
1 polymer ?
#
loop_
_entity_poly.entity_id
_entity_poly.type
_entity_poly.pdbx_seq_one_letter_code
_entity_poly.pdbx_strand_id
1 'polypeptide(L)' 'MKIKGSKAYQEFVKARSRAFGEHFDEFVQSRDLDIDDKYWSEQDKADFNVGFDALLAEWALRKAELLAAEEAAQNGES' A
#
# COMPACT_ATOMS: atom_id res chain seq x y z
N MET A 1 8.93 -19.97 -6.61
CA MET A 1 9.33 -19.18 -5.42
C MET A 1 8.09 -18.78 -4.62
N LYS A 2 7.91 -19.23 -3.37
CA LYS A 2 6.74 -18.89 -2.52
C LYS A 2 7.12 -17.82 -1.48
N ILE A 3 7.28 -16.58 -1.94
CA ILE A 3 7.72 -15.43 -1.11
C ILE A 3 6.63 -15.00 -0.11
N LYS A 4 5.38 -15.46 -0.32
CA LYS A 4 4.23 -15.16 0.56
C LYS A 4 4.43 -15.58 2.04
N GLY A 5 5.40 -16.44 2.33
CA GLY A 5 5.73 -16.88 3.69
C GLY A 5 6.97 -16.24 4.32
N SER A 6 7.71 -15.38 3.60
CA SER A 6 8.94 -14.79 4.16
C SER A 6 8.62 -13.68 5.17
N LYS A 7 9.48 -13.51 6.18
CA LYS A 7 9.33 -12.45 7.20
C LYS A 7 9.32 -11.06 6.55
N ALA A 8 10.18 -10.84 5.55
CA ALA A 8 10.23 -9.59 4.81
C ALA A 8 8.91 -9.29 4.08
N TYR A 9 8.30 -10.31 3.46
CA TYR A 9 6.98 -10.15 2.82
C TYR A 9 5.87 -9.85 3.83
N GLN A 10 5.90 -10.48 5.02
CA GLN A 10 4.93 -10.19 6.08
C GLN A 10 5.04 -8.75 6.58
N GLU A 11 6.26 -8.26 6.82
CA GLU A 11 6.49 -6.87 7.23
C GLU A 11 6.11 -5.89 6.12
N PHE A 12 6.38 -6.23 4.85
CA PHE A 12 5.89 -5.46 3.69
C PHE A 12 4.37 -5.32 3.69
N VAL A 13 3.64 -6.43 3.90
CA VAL A 13 2.16 -6.40 3.92
C VAL A 13 1.65 -5.53 5.08
N LYS A 14 2.23 -5.65 6.27
CA LYS A 14 1.86 -4.82 7.42
C LYS A 14 2.10 -3.33 7.15
N ALA A 15 3.28 -2.99 6.67
CA ALA A 15 3.65 -1.61 6.38
C ALA A 15 2.74 -1.01 5.28
N ARG A 16 2.41 -1.80 4.26
CA ARG A 16 1.45 -1.40 3.23
C ARG A 16 0.07 -1.15 3.83
N SER A 17 -0.48 -2.12 4.56
CA SER A 17 -1.81 -1.97 5.17
C SER A 17 -1.89 -0.75 6.08
N ARG A 18 -0.82 -0.46 6.83
CA ARG A 18 -0.73 0.74 7.66
C ARG A 18 -0.75 2.02 6.83
N ALA A 19 0.09 2.12 5.79
CA ALA A 19 0.16 3.32 4.96
C ALA A 19 -1.17 3.64 4.25
N PHE A 20 -1.89 2.62 3.78
CA PHE A 20 -3.21 2.82 3.18
C PHE A 20 -4.26 3.24 4.23
N GLY A 21 -4.20 2.69 5.44
CA GLY A 21 -5.05 3.12 6.55
C GLY A 21 -4.78 4.57 6.96
N GLU A 22 -3.52 4.95 7.12
CA GLU A 22 -3.10 6.33 7.43
C GLU A 22 -3.56 7.30 6.34
N HIS A 23 -3.39 6.96 5.05
CA HIS A 23 -3.88 7.78 3.95
C HIS A 23 -5.41 8.00 3.99
N PHE A 24 -6.16 6.95 4.30
CA PHE A 24 -7.61 7.02 4.45
C PHE A 24 -8.02 7.90 5.64
N ASP A 25 -7.45 7.64 6.83
CA ASP A 25 -7.76 8.39 8.05
C ASP A 25 -7.41 9.88 7.90
N GLU A 26 -6.24 10.19 7.33
CA GLU A 26 -5.82 11.56 7.06
C GLU A 26 -6.74 12.27 6.06
N PHE A 27 -7.15 11.58 4.99
CA PHE A 27 -8.06 12.16 4.00
C PHE A 27 -9.42 12.50 4.63
N VAL A 28 -10.02 11.55 5.33
CA VAL A 28 -11.30 11.71 6.05
C VAL A 28 -11.22 12.88 7.02
N GLN A 29 -10.19 12.93 7.86
CA GLN A 29 -10.03 13.99 8.85
C GLN A 29 -9.78 15.36 8.22
N SER A 30 -8.98 15.42 7.15
CA SER A 30 -8.65 16.68 6.47
C SER A 30 -9.85 17.37 5.81
N ARG A 31 -10.89 16.60 5.48
CA ARG A 31 -12.09 17.05 4.77
C ARG A 31 -13.36 16.96 5.61
N ASP A 32 -13.25 16.56 6.88
CA ASP A 32 -14.39 16.36 7.80
C ASP A 32 -15.46 15.43 7.21
N LEU A 33 -15.02 14.31 6.61
CA LEU A 33 -15.88 13.34 5.96
C LEU A 33 -16.38 12.25 6.94
N ASP A 34 -17.47 11.59 6.58
CA ASP A 34 -17.86 10.34 7.24
C ASP A 34 -16.85 9.22 6.93
N ILE A 35 -16.75 8.21 7.79
CA ILE A 35 -15.87 7.06 7.54
C ILE A 35 -16.40 6.15 6.42
N ASP A 36 -17.69 6.21 6.11
CA ASP A 36 -18.30 5.46 5.03
C ASP A 36 -18.31 6.31 3.74
N ASP A 37 -17.57 5.85 2.73
CA ASP A 37 -17.37 6.54 1.45
C ASP A 37 -18.66 6.73 0.66
N LYS A 38 -19.73 5.98 0.98
CA LYS A 38 -21.04 6.14 0.31
C LYS A 38 -21.65 7.52 0.56
N TYR A 39 -21.26 8.20 1.63
CA TYR A 39 -21.71 9.56 1.95
C TYR A 39 -20.82 10.65 1.34
N TRP A 40 -19.70 10.28 0.73
CA TRP A 40 -18.80 11.24 0.12
C TRP A 40 -19.37 11.76 -1.19
N SER A 41 -19.04 13.01 -1.51
CA SER A 41 -19.29 13.52 -2.85
C SER A 41 -18.47 12.77 -3.89
N GLU A 42 -18.92 12.78 -5.14
CA GLU A 42 -18.15 12.18 -6.24
C GLU A 42 -16.78 12.86 -6.43
N GLN A 43 -16.67 14.15 -6.07
CA GLN A 43 -15.40 14.86 -6.11
C GLN A 43 -14.44 14.36 -5.02
N ASP A 44 -14.92 14.16 -3.80
CA ASP A 44 -14.07 13.66 -2.71
C ASP A 44 -13.59 12.23 -3.01
N LYS A 45 -14.46 11.38 -3.56
CA LYS A 45 -14.06 10.05 -4.03
C LYS A 45 -13.01 10.13 -5.12
N ALA A 46 -13.17 11.02 -6.10
CA ALA A 46 -12.19 11.21 -7.17
C ALA A 46 -10.84 11.67 -6.62
N ASP A 47 -10.83 12.65 -5.71
CA ASP A 47 -9.62 13.18 -5.09
C ASP A 47 -8.91 12.12 -4.23
N PHE A 48 -9.67 11.33 -3.47
CA PHE A 48 -9.11 10.20 -2.73
C PHE A 48 -8.48 9.17 -3.65
N ASN A 49 -9.17 8.80 -4.74
CA ASN A 49 -8.67 7.81 -5.71
C ASN A 49 -7.35 8.25 -6.36
N VAL A 50 -7.14 9.55 -6.60
CA VAL A 50 -5.85 10.05 -7.11
C VAL A 50 -4.70 9.75 -6.13
N GLY A 51 -4.91 10.00 -4.84
CA GLY A 51 -3.92 9.68 -3.81
C GLY A 51 -3.72 8.17 -3.63
N PHE A 52 -4.82 7.43 -3.65
CA PHE A 52 -4.82 5.98 -3.54
C PHE A 52 -4.08 5.30 -4.70
N ASP A 53 -4.27 5.76 -5.94
CA ASP A 53 -3.60 5.23 -7.13
C ASP A 53 -2.09 5.52 -7.10
N ALA A 54 -1.69 6.70 -6.65
CA ALA A 54 -0.29 7.03 -6.44
C ALA A 54 0.36 6.09 -5.41
N LEU A 55 -0.33 5.84 -4.30
CA LEU A 55 0.12 4.91 -3.27
C LEU A 55 0.21 3.47 -3.81
N LEU A 56 -0.78 3.03 -4.60
CA LEU A 56 -0.73 1.72 -5.26
C LEU A 56 0.50 1.56 -6.17
N ALA A 57 0.80 2.58 -6.98
CA ALA A 57 1.96 2.56 -7.86
C ALA A 57 3.28 2.48 -7.08
N GLU A 58 3.43 3.27 -6.02
CA GLU A 58 4.59 3.24 -5.15
C GLU A 58 4.80 1.86 -4.51
N TRP A 59 3.74 1.29 -3.93
CA TRP A 59 3.82 -0.02 -3.28
C TRP A 59 4.01 -1.17 -4.27
N ALA A 60 3.59 -1.02 -5.53
CA ALA A 60 3.91 -1.96 -6.59
C ALA A 60 5.42 -1.99 -6.89
N LEU A 61 6.08 -0.82 -6.94
CA LEU A 61 7.54 -0.72 -7.10
C LEU A 61 8.27 -1.37 -5.93
N ARG A 62 7.93 -0.99 -4.69
CA ARG A 62 8.53 -1.57 -3.47
C ARG A 62 8.37 -3.08 -3.42
N LYS A 63 7.24 -3.61 -3.88
CA LYS A 63 7.04 -5.06 -4.00
C LYS A 63 8.00 -5.67 -5.01
N ALA A 64 8.16 -5.08 -6.19
CA ALA A 64 9.09 -5.59 -7.20
C ALA A 64 10.54 -5.61 -6.68
N GLU A 65 10.96 -4.55 -5.98
CA GLU A 65 12.28 -4.47 -5.33
C GLU A 65 12.47 -5.56 -4.27
N LEU A 66 11.45 -5.79 -3.42
CA LEU A 66 11.50 -6.87 -2.43
C LEU A 66 11.66 -8.24 -3.10
N LEU A 67 10.91 -8.51 -4.18
CA LEU A 67 11.00 -9.79 -4.90
C LEU A 67 12.40 -9.98 -5.50
N ALA A 68 12.96 -8.94 -6.11
CA ALA A 68 14.31 -8.97 -6.68
C ALA A 68 15.39 -9.18 -5.60
N ALA A 69 15.26 -8.53 -4.45
CA ALA A 69 16.18 -8.69 -3.32
C ALA A 69 16.14 -10.12 -2.75
N GLU A 70 14.95 -10.70 -2.61
CA GLU A 70 14.80 -12.09 -2.14
C GLU A 70 15.37 -13.10 -3.15
N GLU A 71 15.25 -12.84 -4.45
CA GLU A 71 15.83 -13.69 -5.50
C GLU A 71 17.36 -13.61 -5.51
N ALA A 72 17.92 -12.40 -5.36
CA ALA A 72 19.36 -12.21 -5.26
C ALA A 72 19.96 -12.88 -4.02
N ALA A 73 19.27 -12.80 -2.87
CA ALA A 73 19.70 -13.46 -1.63
C ALA A 73 19.76 -14.99 -1.81
N GLN A 74 18.76 -15.59 -2.47
CA GLN A 74 18.74 -17.04 -2.72
C GLN A 74 19.83 -17.50 -3.69
N ASN A 75 20.17 -16.67 -4.69
CA ASN A 75 21.17 -17.00 -5.70
C ASN A 75 22.62 -16.73 -5.25
N GLY A 76 22.83 -15.89 -4.22
CA GLY A 76 24.14 -15.62 -3.63
C GLY A 76 24.59 -16.62 -2.55
N GLU A 77 23.68 -17.48 -2.09
CA GLU A 77 23.95 -18.56 -1.13
C GLU A 77 24.22 -19.93 -1.81
N SER A 78 24.33 -19.98 -3.15
CA SER A 78 24.68 -21.20 -3.92
C SER A 78 26.15 -21.28 -4.31
#